data_AF-A0A2W7A184-F1
#
_entry.id   AF-A0A2W7A184-F1
#
_cell.length_a   1.000
_cell.length_b   1.000
_cell.length_c   1.000
_cell.angle_alpha   90.00
_cell.angle_beta   90.00
_cell.angle_gamma   90.00
#
_symmetry.space_group_name_H-M   'P 1'
#
loop_
_entity.id
_entity.type
_entity.pdbx_description
1 polymer ?
#
loop_
_entity_poly.entity_id
_entity_poly.type
_entity_poly.pdbx_seq_one_letter_code
_entity_poly.pdbx_strand_id
1 'polypeptide(L)'
;MKLHKESKGTLVVAILFIAFIGTISIYYLQLWSLVILIPLLVMLGLIFWFFRVPTRAILDHTENIIAPVDGKVVMIKEVFEDEVLKA
;
A
#
# COMPACT_ATOMS: atom_id res chain seq x y z
N MET A 1 -2.41 -0.49 -12.66
CA MET A 1 -2.42 -0.77 -11.20
C MET A 1 -3.49 0.09 -10.56
N LYS A 2 -4.39 -0.48 -9.77
CA LYS A 2 -5.31 0.33 -8.97
C LYS A 2 -4.56 0.74 -7.70
N LEU A 3 -4.47 2.04 -7.44
CA LEU A 3 -3.95 2.58 -6.18
C LEU A 3 -5.13 2.77 -5.23
N HIS A 4 -4.91 2.51 -3.94
CA HIS A 4 -5.94 2.73 -2.93
C HIS A 4 -6.41 4.19 -3.00
N LYS A 5 -7.73 4.41 -3.05
CA LYS A 5 -8.30 5.76 -3.21
C LYS A 5 -7.94 6.68 -2.04
N GLU A 6 -7.90 6.12 -0.84
CA GLU A 6 -7.54 6.84 0.39
C GLU A 6 -6.05 7.20 0.46
N SER A 7 -5.20 6.37 -0.14
CA SER A 7 -3.74 6.55 -0.12
C SER A 7 -3.22 7.61 -1.10
N LYS A 8 -4.10 8.17 -1.96
CA LYS A 8 -3.69 9.18 -2.94
C LYS A 8 -3.07 10.41 -2.27
N GLY A 9 -3.61 10.85 -1.13
CA GLY A 9 -3.07 12.00 -0.39
C GLY A 9 -1.65 11.75 0.10
N THR A 10 -1.43 10.63 0.79
CA THR A 10 -0.11 10.24 1.31
C THR A 10 0.91 10.04 0.19
N LEU A 11 0.49 9.47 -0.95
CA LEU A 11 1.36 9.26 -2.10
C LEU A 11 1.83 10.58 -2.72
N VAL A 12 0.94 11.58 -2.85
CA VAL A 12 1.31 12.91 -3.37
C VAL A 12 2.34 13.58 -2.44
N VAL A 13 2.10 13.54 -1.13
CA VAL A 13 3.03 14.11 -0.14
C VAL A 13 4.40 13.42 -0.22
N ALA A 14 4.43 12.08 -0.32
CA ALA A 14 5.67 11.32 -0.45
C ALA A 14 6.45 11.68 -1.73
N ILE A 15 5.77 11.81 -2.87
CA ILE A 15 6.39 12.21 -4.14
C ILE A 15 6.99 13.61 -4.03
N LEU A 16 6.24 14.58 -3.50
CA LEU A 16 6.71 15.96 -3.32
C LEU A 16 7.93 16.02 -2.40
N PHE A 17 7.91 15.25 -1.31
CA PHE A 17 9.01 15.18 -0.37
C PHE A 17 10.28 14.59 -1.00
N ILE A 18 10.15 13.48 -1.72
CA ILE A 18 11.26 12.84 -2.43
C ILE A 18 11.82 13.76 -3.53
N ALA A 19 10.94 14.44 -4.28
CA ALA A 19 11.34 15.39 -5.31
C ALA A 19 12.09 16.60 -4.73
N PHE A 20 11.63 17.11 -3.57
CA PHE A 20 12.29 18.21 -2.87
C PHE A 20 13.71 17.82 -2.43
N ILE A 21 13.87 16.68 -1.77
CA ILE A 21 15.20 16.18 -1.34
C ILE A 21 16.09 15.89 -2.55
N GLY A 22 15.54 15.27 -3.59
CA GLY A 22 16.28 14.98 -4.83
C GLY A 22 16.80 16.25 -5.51
N THR A 23 15.97 17.30 -5.59
CA THR A 23 16.36 18.58 -6.19
C THR A 23 17.47 19.27 -5.39
N ILE A 24 17.34 19.30 -4.06
CA ILE A 24 18.38 19.82 -3.16
C ILE A 24 19.68 19.04 -3.33
N SER A 25 19.60 17.70 -3.36
CA SER A 25 20.76 16.85 -3.52
C SER A 25 21.49 17.13 -4.83
N ILE A 26 20.77 17.25 -5.96
CA ILE A 26 21.35 17.56 -7.26
C ILE A 26 22.03 18.93 -7.25
N TYR A 27 21.39 19.94 -6.65
CA TYR A 27 21.92 21.31 -6.59
C TYR A 27 23.26 21.38 -5.84
N TYR A 28 23.38 20.73 -4.68
CA TYR A 28 24.57 20.83 -3.84
C TYR A 28 25.66 19.78 -4.17
N LEU A 29 25.28 18.56 -4.54
CA LEU A 29 26.22 17.44 -4.66
C LEU A 29 26.58 17.08 -6.11
N GLN A 30 25.86 17.63 -7.10
CA GLN A 30 26.10 17.39 -8.53
C GLN A 30 26.26 15.89 -8.84
N LEU A 31 27.46 15.41 -9.19
CA LEU A 31 27.71 13.99 -9.50
C LEU A 31 27.52 13.07 -8.27
N TRP A 32 27.83 13.56 -7.07
CA TRP A 32 27.68 12.82 -5.82
C TRP A 32 26.21 12.68 -5.37
N SER A 33 25.30 13.41 -6.02
CA SER A 33 23.86 13.31 -5.74
C SER A 33 23.31 11.91 -6.01
N LEU A 34 23.95 11.14 -6.90
CA LEU A 34 23.55 9.77 -7.22
C LEU A 34 23.51 8.85 -5.99
N VAL A 35 24.40 9.05 -5.02
CA VAL A 35 24.43 8.27 -3.78
C VAL A 35 23.15 8.45 -2.96
N ILE A 36 22.50 9.60 -3.08
CA ILE A 36 21.24 9.93 -2.39
C ILE A 36 20.03 9.64 -3.30
N LEU A 37 20.15 9.91 -4.60
CA LEU A 37 19.06 9.78 -5.57
C LEU A 37 18.67 8.32 -5.81
N ILE A 38 19.64 7.41 -5.87
CA ILE A 38 19.39 5.97 -6.06
C ILE A 38 18.51 5.39 -4.93
N PRO A 39 18.87 5.52 -3.64
CA PRO A 39 18.02 5.01 -2.56
C PRO A 39 16.66 5.72 -2.48
N LEU A 40 16.58 7.02 -2.80
CA LEU A 40 15.31 7.74 -2.90
C LEU A 40 14.38 7.15 -3.96
N LEU A 41 14.91 6.81 -5.14
CA LEU A 41 14.16 6.16 -6.21
C LEU A 41 13.69 4.76 -5.81
N VAL A 42 14.55 3.98 -5.15
CA VAL A 42 14.17 2.65 -4.63
C VAL A 42 13.04 2.78 -3.61
N MET A 43 13.16 3.74 -2.68
CA MET A 43 12.13 4.00 -1.67
C MET A 43 10.80 4.41 -2.31
N LEU A 44 10.83 5.28 -3.34
CA LEU A 44 9.64 5.63 -4.11
C LEU A 44 8.98 4.39 -4.73
N GLY A 45 9.77 3.50 -5.31
CA GLY A 45 9.30 2.21 -5.85
C GLY A 45 8.60 1.35 -4.79
N LEU A 46 9.17 1.25 -3.58
CA LEU A 46 8.57 0.52 -2.47
C LEU A 46 7.25 1.15 -2.00
N ILE A 47 7.16 2.48 -1.97
CA ILE A 47 5.93 3.21 -1.62
C ILE A 47 4.83 2.88 -2.64
N PHE A 48 5.14 2.91 -3.94
CA PHE A 48 4.18 2.50 -4.96
C PHE A 48 3.75 1.04 -4.84
N TRP A 49 4.67 0.15 -4.45
CA TRP A 49 4.35 -1.25 -4.24
C TRP A 49 3.44 -1.45 -3.03
N PHE A 50 3.69 -0.76 -1.92
CA PHE A 50 2.89 -0.84 -0.71
C PHE A 50 1.43 -0.42 -0.94
N PHE A 51 1.21 0.67 -1.69
CA PHE A 51 -0.15 1.18 -1.95
C PHE A 51 -0.87 0.51 -3.13
N ARG A 52 -0.25 -0.51 -3.75
CA ARG A 52 -0.84 -1.24 -4.86
C ARG A 52 -1.98 -2.12 -4.37
N VAL A 53 -3.17 -1.93 -4.94
CA VAL A 53 -4.29 -2.85 -4.74
C VAL A 53 -4.08 -4.09 -5.62
N PRO A 54 -3.94 -5.30 -5.05
CA PRO A 54 -3.85 -6.52 -5.82
C PRO A 54 -5.18 -6.81 -6.53
N THR A 55 -5.11 -7.32 -7.75
CA THR A 55 -6.29 -7.81 -8.46
C THR A 55 -6.72 -9.14 -7.87
N ARG A 56 -7.90 -9.19 -7.25
CA ARG A 56 -8.53 -10.43 -6.78
C ARG A 56 -9.57 -10.88 -7.80
N ALA A 57 -9.45 -12.11 -8.30
CA ALA A 57 -10.50 -12.75 -9.09
C ALA A 57 -11.50 -13.37 -8.12
N ILE A 58 -12.53 -12.61 -7.77
CA ILE A 58 -13.61 -13.08 -6.90
C ILE A 58 -14.71 -13.64 -7.80
N LEU A 59 -15.14 -14.87 -7.54
CA LEU A 59 -16.34 -15.44 -8.16
C LEU A 59 -17.56 -14.80 -7.50
N ASP A 60 -18.32 -14.00 -8.25
CA ASP A 60 -19.56 -13.38 -7.79
C ASP A 60 -20.63 -14.47 -7.60
N HIS A 61 -20.69 -15.02 -6.39
CA HIS A 61 -21.76 -15.92 -5.95
C HIS A 61 -22.50 -15.23 -4.81
N THR A 62 -23.74 -14.83 -5.06
CA THR A 62 -24.62 -14.12 -4.10
C THR A 62 -24.96 -14.94 -2.85
N GLU A 63 -24.71 -16.25 -2.86
CA GLU A 63 -24.98 -17.15 -1.72
C GLU A 63 -23.74 -17.39 -0.83
N ASN A 64 -22.56 -16.88 -1.21
CA ASN A 64 -21.32 -17.17 -0.50
C ASN A 64 -20.87 -15.97 0.34
N ILE A 65 -20.66 -16.20 1.64
CA ILE A 65 -19.93 -15.27 2.50
C ILE A 65 -18.43 -15.49 2.26
N ILE A 66 -17.74 -14.44 1.81
CA ILE A 66 -16.33 -14.50 1.43
C ILE A 66 -15.48 -14.02 2.60
N ALA A 67 -14.39 -14.74 2.91
CA ALA A 67 -13.45 -14.33 3.93
C ALA A 67 -12.83 -12.96 3.58
N PRO A 68 -12.71 -12.04 4.56
CA PRO A 68 -12.18 -10.69 4.30
C PRO A 68 -10.68 -10.69 3.98
N VAL A 69 -9.95 -11.73 4.39
CA VAL A 69 -8.49 -11.84 4.30
C VAL A 69 -8.07 -13.22 3.79
N ASP A 70 -6.96 -13.24 3.06
CA ASP A 70 -6.30 -14.45 2.61
C ASP A 70 -5.58 -15.10 3.80
N GLY A 71 -6.01 -16.30 4.22
CA GLY A 71 -5.46 -17.00 5.37
C GLY A 71 -5.91 -18.46 5.44
N LYS A 72 -5.32 -19.24 6.35
CA LYS A 72 -5.76 -20.61 6.62
C LYS A 72 -6.83 -20.61 7.71
N VAL A 73 -8.00 -21.15 7.42
CA VAL A 73 -9.03 -21.41 8.43
C VAL A 73 -8.54 -22.54 9.33
N VAL A 74 -8.31 -22.25 10.61
CA VAL A 74 -7.78 -23.21 11.59
C VAL A 74 -8.90 -24.00 12.28
N MET A 75 -10.01 -23.34 12.60
CA MET A 75 -11.16 -23.95 13.27
C MET A 75 -12.42 -23.16 12.94
N ILE A 76 -13.52 -23.86 12.68
CA ILE A 76 -14.87 -23.30 12.65
C ILE A 76 -15.59 -23.93 13.84
N LYS A 77 -16.02 -23.11 14.80
CA LYS A 77 -16.81 -23.56 15.95
C LYS A 77 -17.95 -22.60 16.21
N GLU A 78 -19.06 -23.13 16.68
CA GLU A 78 -20.14 -22.31 17.25
C GLU A 78 -19.63 -21.70 18.56
N VAL A 79 -19.65 -20.38 18.63
CA VAL A 79 -19.35 -19.62 19.84
C VAL A 79 -20.46 -18.60 20.07
N PHE A 80 -20.73 -18.32 21.34
CA PHE A 80 -21.54 -17.17 21.70
C PHE A 80 -20.65 -15.92 21.62
N GLU A 81 -20.98 -15.02 20.70
CA GLU A 81 -20.35 -13.70 20.61
C GLU A 81 -21.17 -12.70 21.42
N ASP A 82 -20.59 -12.19 22.51
CA ASP A 82 -21.20 -11.14 23.34
C ASP A 82 -21.23 -9.77 22.63
N GLU A 83 -20.37 -9.58 21.62
CA GLU A 83 -20.30 -8.35 20.82
C GLU A 83 -21.03 -8.53 19.50
N VAL A 84 -22.13 -7.79 19.32
CA VAL A 84 -22.83 -7.73 18.03
C VAL A 84 -21.96 -6.98 17.02
N LEU A 85 -21.53 -7.65 15.96
CA LEU A 85 -21.03 -7.02 14.74
C LEU A 85 -22.11 -6.07 14.19
N LYS A 86 -22.06 -4.80 14.60
CA LYS A 86 -22.90 -3.76 13.99
C LYS A 86 -22.43 -3.57 12.55
N ALA A 87 -23.35 -3.82 11.63
CA ALA A 87 -23.21 -3.55 10.21
C ALA A 87 -23.08 -2.05 9.92
#